data_AF-A0A660Q3P3-F1
#
_entry.id   AF-A0A660Q3P3-F1
#
_cell.length_a   1.000
_cell.length_b   1.000
_cell.length_c   1.000
_cell.angle_alpha   90.00
_cell.angle_beta   90.00
_cell.angle_gamma   90.00
#
_symmetry.space_group_name_H-M   'P 1'
#
loop_
_entity.id
_entity.type
_entity.pdbx_description
1 polymer ?
#
loop_
_entity_poly.entity_id
_entity_poly.type
_entity_poly.pdbx_seq_one_letter_code
_entity_poly.pdbx_strand_id
1 'polypeptide(L)'
;MYRVLKPGGLFLVYEMVHDSQTEEQLTHVYMHHWWAEIDTATGIVHNPTFDRDELTALIGTLDFTKTENIELDDLEADPKDKKTIDWLNDICDQYIGRAKEHPELAPLADRGEQIKERLRGIGIHWATEYCILGRKTG
;
A
#
# COMPACT_ATOMS: atom_id res chain seq x y z
N MET A 1 -7.91 -18.58 -1.80
CA MET A 1 -7.92 -19.01 -0.38
C MET A 1 -9.29 -19.48 0.11
N TYR A 2 -10.39 -18.79 -0.21
CA TYR A 2 -11.75 -19.16 0.22
C TYR A 2 -12.17 -20.63 -0.03
N ARG A 3 -11.84 -21.20 -1.20
CA ARG A 3 -12.17 -22.61 -1.56
C ARG A 3 -11.74 -23.63 -0.49
N VAL A 4 -10.56 -23.44 0.10
CA VAL A 4 -9.96 -24.39 1.06
C VAL A 4 -10.27 -24.05 2.52
N LEU A 5 -10.91 -22.91 2.78
CA LEU A 5 -11.38 -22.57 4.11
C LEU A 5 -12.54 -23.51 4.49
N LYS A 6 -12.50 -24.09 5.69
CA LYS A 6 -13.61 -24.92 6.19
C LYS A 6 -14.87 -24.08 6.43
N PRO A 7 -16.07 -24.67 6.33
CA PRO A 7 -17.31 -23.99 6.75
C PRO A 7 -17.19 -23.44 8.18
N GLY A 8 -17.68 -22.22 8.41
CA GLY A 8 -17.55 -21.48 9.68
C GLY A 8 -16.14 -20.94 9.98
N GLY A 9 -15.16 -21.21 9.12
CA GLY A 9 -13.80 -20.68 9.23
C GLY A 9 -13.75 -19.16 9.09
N LEU A 10 -12.75 -18.54 9.74
CA LEU A 10 -12.50 -17.11 9.64
C LEU A 10 -11.59 -16.82 8.44
N PHE A 11 -11.98 -15.83 7.64
CA PHE A 11 -11.20 -15.26 6.56
C PHE A 11 -10.85 -13.82 6.94
N LEU A 12 -9.57 -13.47 6.89
CA LEU A 12 -9.08 -12.11 7.13
C LEU A 12 -8.45 -11.61 5.84
N VAL A 13 -8.87 -10.42 5.43
CA VAL A 13 -8.19 -9.60 4.44
C VAL A 13 -7.63 -8.40 5.18
N TYR A 14 -6.38 -8.06 4.92
CA TYR A 14 -5.65 -6.96 5.52
C TYR A 14 -4.86 -6.32 4.37
N GLU A 15 -5.28 -5.13 3.94
CA GLU A 15 -4.68 -4.45 2.80
C GLU A 15 -4.61 -2.95 3.08
N MET A 16 -3.54 -2.32 2.60
CA MET A 16 -3.41 -0.86 2.55
C MET A 16 -4.41 -0.32 1.54
N VAL A 17 -5.10 0.79 1.87
CA VAL A 17 -6.03 1.47 0.95
C VAL A 17 -5.52 2.85 0.54
N HIS A 18 -5.94 3.35 -0.63
CA HIS A 18 -5.49 4.66 -1.13
C HIS A 18 -6.51 5.79 -1.02
N ASP A 19 -7.78 5.50 -0.73
CA ASP A 19 -8.81 6.52 -0.58
C ASP A 19 -8.82 7.13 0.84
N SER A 20 -9.33 8.35 0.95
CA SER A 20 -9.56 9.07 2.22
C SER A 20 -8.34 9.21 3.14
N GLN A 21 -7.15 9.34 2.54
CA GLN A 21 -5.87 9.50 3.26
C GLN A 21 -5.60 10.96 3.62
N THR A 22 -4.84 11.20 4.70
CA THR A 22 -4.22 12.52 4.96
C THR A 22 -3.09 12.82 3.96
N GLU A 23 -2.59 14.06 3.93
CA GLU A 23 -1.47 14.42 3.05
C GLU A 23 -0.20 13.61 3.36
N GLU A 24 0.10 13.39 4.64
CA GLU A 24 1.23 12.59 5.10
C GLU A 24 1.05 11.11 4.73
N GLN A 25 -0.17 10.57 4.82
CA GLN A 25 -0.47 9.21 4.40
C GLN A 25 -0.41 9.02 2.88
N LEU A 26 -0.82 10.02 2.10
CA LEU A 26 -0.68 10.00 0.64
C LEU A 26 0.79 9.87 0.20
N THR A 27 1.75 10.35 1.01
CA THR A 27 3.17 10.08 0.74
C THR A 27 3.46 8.57 0.71
N HIS A 28 2.88 7.78 1.63
CA HIS A 28 3.02 6.32 1.61
C HIS A 28 2.36 5.70 0.38
N VAL A 29 1.15 6.15 0.03
CA VAL A 29 0.42 5.69 -1.18
C VAL A 29 1.25 5.91 -2.44
N TYR A 30 1.73 7.13 -2.68
CA TYR A 30 2.50 7.44 -3.88
C TYR A 30 3.80 6.65 -3.93
N MET A 31 4.45 6.47 -2.78
CA MET A 31 5.66 5.68 -2.67
C MET A 31 5.41 4.21 -2.98
N HIS A 32 4.37 3.60 -2.42
CA HIS A 32 3.99 2.21 -2.69
C HIS A 32 3.64 1.99 -4.17
N HIS A 33 2.80 2.85 -4.75
CA HIS A 33 2.43 2.74 -6.17
C HIS A 33 3.64 2.89 -7.09
N TRP A 34 4.54 3.81 -6.77
CA TRP A 34 5.80 3.96 -7.50
C TRP A 34 6.71 2.74 -7.40
N TRP A 35 6.86 2.13 -6.20
CA TRP A 35 7.58 0.87 -6.04
C TRP A 35 6.94 -0.24 -6.86
N ALA A 36 5.62 -0.36 -6.81
CA ALA A 36 4.84 -1.35 -7.55
C ALA A 36 5.04 -1.25 -9.07
N GLU A 37 5.10 -0.02 -9.61
CA GLU A 37 5.41 0.22 -11.03
C GLU A 37 6.81 -0.26 -11.41
N ILE A 38 7.84 0.04 -10.60
CA ILE A 38 9.22 -0.41 -10.87
C ILE A 38 9.35 -1.93 -10.73
N ASP A 39 8.81 -2.51 -9.65
CA ASP A 39 8.84 -3.95 -9.40
C ASP A 39 8.17 -4.70 -10.56
N THR A 40 6.96 -4.28 -10.95
CA THR A 40 6.22 -4.90 -12.05
C THR A 40 6.98 -4.79 -13.37
N ALA A 41 7.55 -3.62 -13.67
CA ALA A 41 8.36 -3.42 -14.87
C ALA A 41 9.63 -4.29 -14.89
N THR A 42 10.15 -4.66 -13.72
CA THR A 42 11.35 -5.50 -13.56
C THR A 42 11.03 -6.98 -13.30
N GLY A 43 9.76 -7.38 -13.48
CA GLY A 43 9.32 -8.78 -13.43
C GLY A 43 8.89 -9.28 -12.05
N ILE A 44 8.79 -8.39 -11.05
CA ILE A 44 8.28 -8.69 -9.71
C ILE A 44 6.80 -8.29 -9.66
N VAL A 45 5.91 -9.24 -9.38
CA VAL A 45 4.48 -8.93 -9.27
C VAL A 45 4.25 -8.08 -8.01
N HIS A 46 3.86 -6.84 -8.22
CA HIS A 46 3.52 -5.89 -7.15
C HIS A 46 2.40 -4.99 -7.67
N ASN A 47 1.18 -5.19 -7.15
CA ASN A 47 0.01 -4.46 -7.62
C ASN A 47 -0.15 -3.13 -6.86
N PRO A 48 -0.79 -2.11 -7.47
CA PRO A 48 -1.25 -0.95 -6.72
C PRO A 48 -2.29 -1.37 -5.67
N THR A 49 -2.47 -0.51 -4.68
CA THR A 49 -3.50 -0.71 -3.65
C THR A 49 -4.90 -0.49 -4.22
N PHE A 50 -5.91 -0.98 -3.50
CA PHE A 50 -7.33 -0.75 -3.81
C PHE A 50 -7.87 0.46 -3.03
N ASP A 51 -9.01 1.00 -3.46
CA ASP A 51 -9.88 1.73 -2.54
C ASP A 51 -10.75 0.76 -1.71
N ARG A 52 -11.36 1.29 -0.64
CA ARG A 52 -12.26 0.51 0.23
C ARG A 52 -13.43 -0.13 -0.52
N ASP A 53 -13.99 0.54 -1.52
CA ASP A 53 -15.16 0.06 -2.25
C ASP A 53 -14.79 -1.09 -3.21
N GLU A 54 -13.67 -0.97 -3.91
CA GLU A 54 -13.07 -2.01 -4.74
C GLU A 54 -12.77 -3.26 -3.92
N LEU A 55 -12.15 -3.08 -2.75
CA LEU A 55 -11.81 -4.19 -1.86
C LEU A 55 -13.08 -4.83 -1.29
N THR A 56 -14.06 -4.02 -0.87
CA THR A 56 -15.36 -4.53 -0.39
C THR A 56 -16.11 -5.27 -1.50
N ALA A 57 -16.10 -4.76 -2.73
CA ALA A 57 -16.73 -5.41 -3.88
C ALA A 57 -16.05 -6.74 -4.22
N LEU A 58 -14.71 -6.77 -4.22
CA LEU A 58 -13.93 -7.99 -4.46
C LEU A 58 -14.27 -9.07 -3.43
N ILE A 59 -14.31 -8.71 -2.14
CA ILE A 59 -14.62 -9.65 -1.07
C ILE A 59 -16.11 -10.01 -1.03
N GLY A 60 -16.99 -9.09 -1.43
CA GLY A 60 -18.44 -9.31 -1.55
C GLY A 60 -18.82 -10.36 -2.60
N THR A 61 -17.90 -10.76 -3.48
CA THR A 61 -18.10 -11.90 -4.39
C THR A 61 -18.05 -13.27 -3.69
N LEU A 62 -17.60 -13.32 -2.43
CA LEU A 62 -17.46 -14.52 -1.63
C LEU A 62 -18.65 -14.67 -0.66
N ASP A 63 -19.05 -15.91 -0.40
CA ASP A 63 -20.19 -16.20 0.48
C ASP A 63 -19.77 -16.22 1.97
N PHE A 64 -20.11 -15.15 2.68
CA PHE A 64 -19.86 -15.01 4.11
C PHE A 64 -21.17 -14.77 4.87
N THR A 65 -21.29 -15.37 6.06
CA THR A 65 -22.46 -15.21 6.94
C THR A 65 -22.49 -13.88 7.68
N LYS A 66 -21.31 -13.30 7.91
CA LYS A 66 -21.12 -11.97 8.50
C LYS A 66 -19.77 -11.43 8.03
N THR A 67 -19.74 -10.13 7.72
CA THR A 67 -18.50 -9.37 7.53
C THR A 67 -18.39 -8.27 8.59
N GLU A 68 -17.16 -8.00 9.02
CA GLU A 68 -16.80 -6.87 9.87
C GLU A 68 -15.63 -6.15 9.22
N ASN A 69 -15.72 -4.82 9.16
CA ASN A 69 -14.69 -3.98 8.55
C ASN A 69 -14.04 -3.15 9.67
N ILE A 70 -12.71 -3.12 9.70
CA ILE A 70 -11.91 -2.41 10.70
C ILE A 70 -10.88 -1.58 9.96
N GLU A 71 -10.75 -0.31 10.33
CA GLU A 71 -9.70 0.57 9.83
C GLU A 71 -8.62 0.73 10.90
N LEU A 72 -7.37 0.72 10.46
CA LEU A 72 -6.22 0.95 11.32
C LEU A 72 -5.40 2.08 10.72
N ASP A 73 -5.36 3.19 11.44
CA ASP A 73 -4.51 4.34 11.16
C ASP A 73 -3.77 4.75 12.45
N ASP A 74 -2.46 4.97 12.31
CA ASP A 74 -1.64 5.56 13.37
C ASP A 74 -1.14 6.91 12.90
N LEU A 75 -1.80 7.96 13.41
CA LEU A 75 -1.49 9.35 13.12
C LEU A 75 -0.78 10.05 14.28
N GLU A 76 -0.44 9.32 15.36
CA GLU A 76 0.20 9.90 16.55
C GLU A 76 1.72 10.07 16.36
N ALA A 77 2.31 9.29 15.46
CA ALA A 77 3.73 9.37 15.14
C ALA A 77 4.11 10.74 14.55
N ASP A 78 5.34 11.20 14.79
CA ASP A 78 5.88 12.38 14.11
C ASP A 78 6.11 12.05 12.62
N PRO A 79 5.36 12.66 11.67
CA PRO A 79 5.51 12.35 10.25
C PRO A 79 6.87 12.78 9.69
N LYS A 80 7.62 13.59 10.44
CA LYS A 80 8.96 14.06 10.08
C LYS A 80 10.06 13.48 10.95
N ASP A 81 9.80 12.34 11.58
CA ASP A 81 10.84 11.60 12.29
C ASP A 81 12.04 11.37 11.36
N LYS A 82 13.20 11.91 11.78
CA LYS A 82 14.40 11.95 10.94
C LYS A 82 14.87 10.55 10.57
N LYS A 83 14.81 9.60 11.52
CA LYS A 83 15.28 8.24 11.29
C LYS A 83 14.43 7.53 10.24
N THR A 84 13.12 7.71 10.31
CA THR A 84 12.16 7.17 9.33
C THR A 84 12.37 7.79 7.96
N ILE A 85 12.49 9.12 7.88
CA ILE A 85 12.76 9.82 6.62
C ILE A 85 14.09 9.38 5.99
N ASP A 86 15.18 9.31 6.76
CA ASP A 86 16.49 8.90 6.25
C ASP A 86 16.41 7.48 5.67
N TRP A 87 15.80 6.55 6.41
CA TRP A 87 15.63 5.16 5.98
C TRP A 87 14.78 5.04 4.70
N LEU A 88 13.69 5.79 4.58
CA LEU A 88 12.87 5.80 3.37
C LEU A 88 13.58 6.44 2.17
N ASN A 89 14.42 7.45 2.40
CA ASN A 89 15.28 8.00 1.34
C ASN A 89 16.26 6.95 0.81
N ASP A 90 16.88 6.16 1.69
CA ASP A 90 17.78 5.07 1.29
C ASP A 90 17.06 3.99 0.45
N ILE A 91 15.79 3.70 0.78
CA ILE A 91 14.95 2.80 -0.02
C ILE A 91 14.63 3.44 -1.38
N CYS A 92 14.27 4.72 -1.40
CA CYS A 92 14.03 5.43 -2.65
C CYS A 92 15.27 5.39 -3.55
N ASP A 93 16.47 5.59 -2.99
CA ASP A 93 17.72 5.53 -3.76
C ASP A 93 17.96 4.16 -4.39
N GLN A 94 17.59 3.07 -3.71
CA GLN A 94 17.67 1.72 -4.28
C GLN A 94 16.72 1.54 -5.47
N TYR A 95 15.46 1.98 -5.35
CA TYR A 95 14.48 1.88 -6.44
C TYR A 95 14.82 2.78 -7.61
N ILE A 96 15.30 4.01 -7.36
CA ILE A 96 15.82 4.92 -8.39
C ILE A 96 17.01 4.27 -9.10
N GLY A 97 17.93 3.65 -8.36
CA GLY A 97 19.05 2.89 -8.92
C GLY A 97 18.58 1.79 -9.87
N ARG A 98 17.62 0.97 -9.44
CA ARG A 98 17.03 -0.09 -10.27
C ARG A 98 16.37 0.49 -11.53
N ALA A 99 15.58 1.56 -11.41
CA ALA A 99 14.97 2.21 -12.56
C ALA A 99 16.01 2.74 -13.55
N LYS A 100 17.15 3.25 -13.08
CA LYS A 100 18.24 3.75 -13.94
C LYS A 100 18.97 2.68 -14.74
N GLU A 101 18.89 1.41 -14.35
CA GLU A 101 19.41 0.28 -15.13
C GLU A 101 18.60 0.03 -16.41
N HIS A 102 17.41 0.63 -16.50
CA HIS A 102 16.42 0.44 -17.55
C HIS A 102 16.05 1.80 -18.19
N PRO A 103 16.56 2.13 -19.39
CA PRO A 103 16.29 3.42 -20.04
C PRO A 103 14.79 3.77 -20.16
N GLU A 104 13.94 2.76 -20.35
CA GLU A 104 12.49 2.88 -20.40
C GLU A 104 11.85 3.32 -19.08
N LEU A 105 12.53 3.14 -17.94
CA LEU A 105 12.08 3.52 -16.60
C LEU A 105 12.67 4.85 -16.12
N ALA A 106 13.39 5.59 -16.96
CA ALA A 106 13.92 6.91 -16.61
C ALA A 106 12.86 7.87 -16.00
N PRO A 107 11.60 7.93 -16.50
CA PRO A 107 10.57 8.74 -15.87
C PRO A 107 10.22 8.31 -14.43
N LEU A 108 10.37 7.02 -14.09
CA LEU A 108 10.16 6.52 -12.73
C LEU A 108 11.32 6.91 -11.82
N ALA A 109 12.55 7.02 -12.32
CA ALA A 109 13.67 7.56 -11.55
C ALA A 109 13.41 9.03 -11.14
N ASP A 110 12.90 9.85 -12.07
CA ASP A 110 12.54 11.25 -11.79
C ASP A 110 11.40 11.35 -10.76
N ARG A 111 10.39 10.47 -10.86
CA ARG A 111 9.30 10.40 -9.88
C ARG A 111 9.82 10.00 -8.48
N GLY A 112 10.83 9.14 -8.41
CA GLY A 112 11.49 8.80 -7.15
C GLY A 112 12.09 10.02 -6.45
N GLU A 113 12.72 10.94 -7.20
CA GLU A 113 13.23 12.19 -6.62
C GLU A 113 12.11 13.10 -6.11
N GLN A 114 10.97 13.16 -6.81
CA GLN A 114 9.78 13.88 -6.35
C GLN A 114 9.20 13.29 -5.06
N ILE A 115 9.22 11.95 -4.92
CA ILE A 115 8.81 11.27 -3.68
C ILE A 115 9.76 11.64 -2.54
N LYS A 116 11.07 11.67 -2.78
CA LYS A 116 12.05 12.13 -1.78
C LYS A 116 11.85 13.59 -1.37
N GLU A 117 11.50 14.47 -2.31
CA GLU A 117 11.10 15.85 -2.00
C GLU A 117 9.85 15.90 -1.13
N ARG A 118 8.84 15.09 -1.45
CA ARG A 118 7.61 14.97 -0.64
C ARG A 118 7.90 14.48 0.77
N LEU A 119 8.74 13.45 0.93
CA LEU A 119 9.17 12.95 2.24
C LEU A 119 9.81 14.05 3.10
N ARG A 120 10.63 14.92 2.52
CA ARG A 120 11.25 16.04 3.24
C ARG A 120 10.25 17.17 3.55
N GLY A 121 9.37 17.48 2.59
CA GLY A 121 8.46 18.62 2.66
C GLY A 121 7.25 18.37 3.56
N ILE A 122 6.56 17.24 3.34
CA ILE A 122 5.32 16.86 4.00
C ILE A 122 5.60 15.89 5.14
N GLY A 123 6.46 14.90 4.90
CA GLY A 123 6.63 13.77 5.82
C GLY A 123 5.77 12.58 5.41
N ILE A 124 5.65 11.61 6.32
CA ILE A 124 4.92 10.37 6.07
C ILE A 124 4.19 9.87 7.32
N HIS A 125 2.95 9.45 7.10
CA HIS A 125 2.28 8.49 7.98
C HIS A 125 2.01 7.22 7.17
N TRP A 126 1.89 6.09 7.85
CA TRP A 126 1.47 4.87 7.17
C TRP A 126 0.03 5.04 6.71
N ALA A 127 -0.19 4.81 5.42
CA ALA A 127 -1.54 4.80 4.85
C ALA A 127 -2.45 3.84 5.62
N THR A 128 -3.73 4.19 5.72
CA THR A 128 -4.71 3.40 6.46
C THR A 128 -4.76 1.96 5.93
N GLU A 129 -4.79 1.02 6.86
CA GLU A 129 -4.94 -0.40 6.60
C GLU A 129 -6.41 -0.77 6.79
N TYR A 130 -6.99 -1.43 5.80
CA TYR A 130 -8.38 -1.86 5.80
C TYR A 130 -8.47 -3.37 6.00
N CYS A 131 -9.11 -3.75 7.11
CA CYS A 131 -9.30 -5.14 7.47
C CYS A 131 -10.74 -5.56 7.21
N ILE A 132 -10.93 -6.67 6.47
CA ILE A 132 -12.24 -7.30 6.30
C ILE A 132 -12.19 -8.69 6.90
N LEU A 133 -13.03 -8.93 7.91
CA LEU A 133 -13.19 -10.22 8.58
C LEU A 133 -14.49 -10.87 8.12
N GLY A 134 -14.40 -12.03 7.47
CA GLY A 134 -15.55 -12.81 7.00
C GLY A 134 -15.61 -14.20 7.62
N ARG A 135 -16.80 -14.69 7.98
CA ARG A 135 -16.99 -16.11 8.36
C ARG A 135 -17.62 -16.89 7.21
N LYS A 136 -16.89 -17.88 6.70
CA LYS A 136 -17.35 -18.69 5.55
C LYS A 136 -18.66 -19.38 5.87
N THR A 137 -19.60 -19.29 4.93
CA THR A 137 -20.91 -19.93 5.05
C THR A 137 -20.81 -21.45 5.21
N GLY A 138 -21.77 -21.98 5.96
CA GLY A 138 -21.95 -23.39 6.31
C GLY A 138 -22.20 -24.28 5.10
#